data_AF-A0A655G092-F1
#
_entry.id   AF-A0A655G092-F1
#
_cell.length_a   1.000
_cell.length_b   1.000
_cell.length_c   1.000
_cell.angle_alpha   90.00
_cell.angle_beta   90.00
_cell.angle_gamma   90.00
#
_symmetry.space_group_name_H-M   'P 1'
#
loop_
_entity.id
_entity.type
_entity.pdbx_description
1 polymer ?
#
loop_
_entity_poly.entity_id
_entity_poly.type
_entity_poly.pdbx_seq_one_letter_code
_entity_poly.pdbx_strand_id
1 'polypeptide(L)'
;MLWLACTHGDVIKAVIADAFGMHLDSFQRITADPGSVSVVRYTQLRPFVLHVNHTGARLAPALQAAASAQGASPEPNAAVPPGDAVIGGSTD
;
A
#
# COMPACT_ATOMS: atom_id res chain seq x y z
N MET A 1 -14.00 -7.76 1.24
CA MET A 1 -12.70 -8.48 1.23
C MET A 1 -11.60 -7.49 0.89
N LEU A 2 -10.44 -7.60 1.52
CA LEU A 2 -9.25 -6.78 1.23
C LEU A 2 -8.19 -7.67 0.58
N TRP A 3 -7.57 -7.18 -0.49
CA TRP A 3 -6.49 -7.86 -1.20
C TRP A 3 -5.26 -6.97 -1.27
N LEU A 4 -4.08 -7.61 -1.21
CA LEU A 4 -2.79 -6.99 -1.40
C LEU A 4 -2.06 -7.75 -2.50
N ALA A 5 -1.52 -7.02 -3.48
CA ALA A 5 -0.64 -7.57 -4.50
C ALA A 5 0.68 -6.77 -4.49
N CYS A 6 1.80 -7.47 -4.31
CA CYS A 6 3.15 -6.92 -4.46
C CYS A 6 3.76 -7.49 -5.74
N THR A 7 4.05 -6.64 -6.70
CA THR A 7 4.50 -7.04 -8.03
C THR A 7 5.29 -5.90 -8.70
N HIS A 8 5.70 -6.10 -9.94
CA HIS A 8 6.44 -5.11 -10.72
C HIS A 8 5.55 -3.95 -11.19
N GLY A 9 6.20 -2.82 -11.51
CA GLY A 9 5.54 -1.59 -11.90
C GLY A 9 4.58 -1.74 -13.08
N ASP A 10 4.91 -2.53 -14.09
CA ASP A 10 4.06 -2.65 -15.28
C ASP A 10 2.76 -3.41 -15.03
N VAL A 11 2.77 -4.44 -14.17
CA VAL A 11 1.55 -5.13 -13.75
C VAL A 11 0.67 -4.17 -12.93
N ILE A 12 1.27 -3.38 -12.04
CA ILE A 12 0.54 -2.35 -11.27
C ILE A 12 -0.08 -1.31 -12.22
N LYS A 13 0.69 -0.75 -13.15
CA LYS A 13 0.20 0.25 -14.12
C LYS A 13 -0.92 -0.31 -15.00
N ALA A 14 -0.81 -1.56 -15.45
CA ALA A 14 -1.85 -2.24 -16.22
C ALA A 14 -3.17 -2.31 -15.46
N VAL A 15 -3.14 -2.71 -14.18
CA VAL A 15 -4.32 -2.76 -13.31
C VAL A 15 -4.91 -1.38 -13.07
N ILE A 16 -4.08 -0.36 -12.87
CA ILE A 16 -4.56 1.02 -12.68
C ILE A 16 -5.19 1.56 -13.97
N ALA A 17 -4.61 1.27 -15.14
CA ALA A 17 -5.18 1.64 -16.42
C ALA A 17 -6.56 0.99 -16.64
N ASP A 18 -6.68 -0.30 -16.36
CA ASP A 18 -7.98 -0.99 -16.37
C ASP A 18 -8.98 -0.35 -15.39
N ALA A 19 -8.54 -0.05 -14.15
CA ALA A 19 -9.38 0.59 -13.14
C ALA A 19 -9.81 2.03 -13.51
N PHE A 20 -9.02 2.75 -14.32
CA PHE A 20 -9.43 4.04 -14.88
C PHE A 20 -10.34 3.92 -16.11
N GLY A 21 -10.46 2.72 -16.69
CA GLY A 21 -11.15 2.51 -17.96
C GLY A 21 -10.42 3.11 -19.15
N MET A 22 -9.11 3.35 -19.04
CA MET A 22 -8.29 3.80 -20.16
C MET A 22 -7.81 2.61 -21.00
N HIS A 23 -7.43 2.88 -22.26
CA HIS A 23 -6.84 1.86 -23.10
C HIS A 23 -5.56 1.32 -22.45
N LEU A 24 -5.36 -0.01 -22.46
CA LEU A 24 -4.26 -0.62 -21.74
C LEU A 24 -2.92 -0.03 -22.17
N ASP A 25 -2.65 0.13 -23.47
CA ASP A 25 -1.40 0.74 -23.99
C ASP A 25 -1.05 2.11 -23.39
N SER A 26 -2.03 2.83 -22.86
CA SER A 26 -1.80 4.11 -22.20
C SER A 26 -1.21 3.95 -20.78
N PHE A 27 -1.08 2.73 -20.25
CA PHE A 27 -0.50 2.46 -18.93
C PHE A 27 0.94 3.00 -18.79
N GLN A 28 1.65 3.14 -19.91
CA GLN A 28 2.99 3.73 -19.96
C GLN A 28 3.02 5.21 -19.52
N ARG A 29 1.86 5.89 -19.42
CA ARG A 29 1.72 7.25 -18.89
C ARG A 29 1.61 7.30 -17.37
N ILE A 30 1.42 6.16 -16.72
CA ILE A 30 1.28 6.04 -15.26
C ILE A 30 2.65 5.73 -14.66
N THR A 31 3.08 6.51 -13.68
CA THR A 31 4.31 6.24 -12.92
C THR A 31 4.02 5.26 -11.78
N ALA A 32 4.94 4.34 -11.52
CA ALA A 32 4.91 3.46 -10.36
C ALA A 32 6.34 3.35 -9.82
N ASP A 33 6.60 4.07 -8.74
CA ASP A 33 7.91 4.12 -8.09
C ASP A 33 8.10 2.90 -7.20
N PRO A 34 9.34 2.40 -7.04
CA PRO A 34 9.63 1.33 -6.10
C PRO A 34 9.17 1.66 -4.68
N GLY A 35 8.49 0.73 -4.02
CA GLY A 35 7.95 0.92 -2.67
C GLY A 35 6.72 1.86 -2.59
N SER A 36 6.15 2.25 -3.73
CA SER A 36 4.88 2.98 -3.76
C SER A 36 3.67 2.06 -3.53
N VAL A 37 2.56 2.63 -3.09
CA VAL A 37 1.27 1.95 -2.95
C VAL A 37 0.22 2.63 -3.81
N SER A 38 -0.62 1.83 -4.47
CA SER A 38 -1.81 2.30 -5.17
C SER A 38 -3.03 1.57 -4.63
N VAL A 39 -4.16 2.26 -4.51
CA VAL A 39 -5.38 1.74 -3.87
C VAL A 39 -6.56 1.87 -4.82
N VAL A 40 -7.19 0.74 -5.11
CA VAL A 40 -8.40 0.66 -5.95
C VAL A 40 -9.51 0.02 -5.15
N ARG A 41 -10.68 0.65 -5.13
CA ARG A 41 -11.91 0.09 -4.58
C ARG A 41 -12.76 -0.45 -5.72
N TYR A 42 -12.86 -1.77 -5.80
CA TYR A 42 -13.79 -2.45 -6.71
C TYR A 42 -15.20 -2.45 -6.11
N THR A 43 -16.19 -2.05 -6.92
CA THR A 43 -17.62 -2.13 -6.60
C THR A 43 -18.34 -2.94 -7.67
N GLN A 44 -19.63 -3.24 -7.46
CA GLN A 44 -20.41 -4.02 -8.43
C GLN A 44 -20.54 -3.33 -9.80
N LEU A 45 -20.53 -2.00 -9.84
CA LEU A 45 -20.78 -1.25 -11.07
C LEU A 45 -19.50 -0.77 -11.75
N ARG A 46 -18.52 -0.31 -10.96
CA ARG A 46 -17.23 0.19 -11.48
C ARG A 46 -16.16 0.29 -10.41
N PRO A 47 -14.88 0.19 -10.78
CA PRO A 47 -13.76 0.52 -9.89
C PRO A 47 -13.65 2.01 -9.60
N PHE A 48 -13.01 2.34 -8.47
CA PHE A 48 -12.60 3.69 -8.10
C PHE A 48 -11.14 3.66 -7.66
N VAL A 49 -10.28 4.38 -8.37
CA VAL A 49 -8.88 4.56 -7.99
C VAL A 49 -8.82 5.67 -6.93
N LEU A 50 -8.36 5.32 -5.73
CA LEU A 50 -8.31 6.24 -4.58
C LEU A 50 -6.93 6.88 -4.46
N HIS A 51 -5.87 6.10 -4.69
CA HIS A 51 -4.49 6.56 -4.65
C HIS A 51 -3.67 5.87 -5.75
N VAL A 52 -2.72 6.61 -6.32
CA VAL A 52 -1.79 6.13 -7.34
C VAL A 52 -0.39 6.56 -6.95
N ASN A 53 0.57 5.65 -7.09
CA ASN A 53 2.01 5.90 -6.91
C ASN A 53 2.34 6.62 -5.60
N HIS A 54 1.69 6.21 -4.53
CA HIS A 54 1.80 6.91 -3.28
C HIS A 54 3.07 6.44 -2.53
N THR A 55 4.07 7.31 -2.39
CA THR A 55 5.37 7.02 -1.74
C THR A 55 5.48 7.66 -0.34
N GLY A 56 6.12 6.95 0.60
CA GLY A 56 6.66 7.49 1.85
C GLY A 56 5.70 8.19 2.82
N ALA A 57 6.21 9.22 3.51
CA ALA A 57 5.65 9.88 4.70
C ALA A 57 4.19 10.39 4.59
N ARG A 58 3.65 10.54 3.38
CA ARG A 58 2.25 10.92 3.17
C ARG A 58 1.26 9.74 3.32
N LEU A 59 1.75 8.50 3.29
CA LEU A 59 0.94 7.28 3.44
C LEU A 59 0.82 6.89 4.92
N ALA A 60 1.82 7.26 5.72
CA ALA A 60 1.89 6.98 7.15
C ALA A 60 0.66 7.45 7.94
N PRO A 61 0.10 8.66 7.73
CA PRO A 61 -1.09 9.10 8.47
C PRO A 61 -2.34 8.28 8.14
N ALA A 62 -2.52 7.89 6.87
CA ALA A 62 -3.67 7.10 6.44
C ALA A 62 -3.60 5.66 6.97
N LEU A 63 -2.39 5.06 6.97
CA LEU A 63 -2.16 3.73 7.55
C LEU A 63 -2.17 3.73 9.08
N GLN A 64 -1.62 4.76 9.73
CA GLN A 64 -1.64 4.92 11.19
C GLN A 64 -3.06 5.18 11.70
N ALA A 65 -3.87 5.98 11.00
CA ALA A 65 -5.28 6.19 11.37
C ALA A 65 -6.09 4.88 11.29
N ALA A 66 -5.83 4.04 10.28
CA ALA A 66 -6.41 2.71 10.21
C ALA A 66 -5.97 1.83 11.38
N ALA A 67 -4.66 1.76 11.66
CA ALA A 67 -4.12 0.99 12.78
C ALA A 67 -4.63 1.46 14.16
N SER A 68 -4.80 2.77 14.34
CA SER A 68 -5.35 3.38 15.57
C SER A 68 -6.82 3.04 15.77
N ALA A 69 -7.60 2.95 14.68
CA ALA A 69 -8.99 2.51 14.73
C ALA A 69 -9.13 1.00 15.02
N GLN A 70 -8.07 0.23 14.81
CA GLN A 70 -8.01 -1.21 15.08
C GLN A 70 -7.34 -1.56 16.42
N GLY A 71 -6.88 -0.56 17.19
CA GLY A 71 -6.12 -0.73 18.44
C GLY A 71 -6.60 0.13 19.60
N ALA A 72 -7.76 -0.17 20.18
CA ALA A 72 -7.97 -0.01 21.61
C ALA A 72 -7.78 -1.42 22.20
N SER A 73 -6.72 -1.77 22.93
CA SER A 73 -6.00 -1.13 24.04
C SER A 73 -4.55 -1.65 24.18
N PRO A 74 -3.59 -0.90 24.76
CA PRO A 74 -2.27 -1.42 25.08
C PRO A 74 -2.21 -1.94 26.53
N GLU A 75 -1.84 -3.21 26.73
CA GLU A 75 -1.32 -3.72 28.01
C GLU A 75 0.21 -3.50 28.03
N PRO A 76 0.79 -2.84 29.06
CA PRO A 76 2.14 -2.27 29.00
C PRO A 76 3.28 -3.23 29.38
N ASN A 77 3.17 -4.54 29.10
CA ASN A 77 4.32 -5.45 29.27
C ASN A 77 4.12 -6.79 28.54
N ALA A 78 4.43 -6.86 27.24
CA ALA A 78 4.54 -8.13 26.53
C ALA A 78 5.99 -8.31 26.06
N ALA A 79 6.64 -9.37 26.57
CA ALA A 79 8.00 -9.73 26.26
C ALA A 79 8.21 -9.97 24.75
N VAL A 80 9.34 -9.50 24.22
CA VAL A 80 9.73 -9.64 22.81
C VAL A 80 9.88 -11.13 22.46
N PRO A 81 9.13 -11.68 21.48
CA PRO A 81 9.31 -13.05 21.02
C PRO A 81 10.66 -13.21 20.30
N PRO A 82 11.39 -14.31 20.51
CA PRO A 82 12.65 -14.56 19.81
C PRO A 82 12.34 -14.92 18.36
N GLY A 83 12.57 -14.00 17.44
CA GLY A 83 12.35 -14.23 16.01
C GLY A 83 12.31 -12.97 15.16
N ASP A 84 11.98 -11.82 15.75
CA ASP A 84 12.01 -10.55 15.02
C ASP A 84 13.44 -10.01 14.98
N ALA A 85 14.08 -10.16 13.82
CA ALA A 85 15.30 -9.45 13.53
C ALA A 85 15.01 -7.94 13.48
N VAL A 86 15.37 -7.24 14.55
CA VAL A 86 15.41 -5.78 14.59
C VAL A 86 16.30 -5.26 13.47
N ILE A 87 15.70 -4.68 12.43
CA ILE A 87 16.44 -4.01 11.36
C ILE A 87 16.79 -2.60 11.84
N GLY A 88 18.01 -2.44 12.35
CA GLY A 88 18.64 -1.13 12.57
C GLY A 88 19.59 -1.05 13.77
N GLY A 89 20.88 -0.80 13.48
CA GLY A 89 21.91 -0.35 14.43
C GLY A 89 23.10 -1.32 14.50
N SER A 90 24.38 -0.94 14.30
CA SER A 90 25.08 0.35 14.39
C SER A 90 26.25 0.40 13.38
N THR A 91 26.74 1.60 13.05
CA THR A 91 28.08 1.80 12.48
C THR A 91 28.85 2.61 13.51
N ASP A 92 29.74 1.95 14.25
CA ASP A 92 31.01 2.60 14.59
C ASP A 92 31.83 2.81 13.30
#